data_AF-A0A830GV86-F1
#
_entry.id   AF-A0A830GV86-F1
#
_cell.length_a   1.000
_cell.length_b   1.000
_cell.length_c   1.000
_cell.angle_alpha   90.00
_cell.angle_beta   90.00
_cell.angle_gamma   90.00
#
_symmetry.space_group_name_H-M   'P 1'
#
loop_
_entity.id
_entity.type
_entity.pdbx_description
1 polymer ?
#
loop_
_entity_poly.entity_id
_entity_poly.type
_entity_poly.pdbx_seq_one_letter_code
_entity_poly.pdbx_strand_id
1 'polypeptide(L)'
;METVRGVAILQVDKDLGVTELILSHVGLNPVTLTSDYYEYLDIVENEFSAYLRDDDLTKIDKALEATVPSSKPSILLARLYVRDYMVRKILLVSLRRGLISKMTRRLASNGWKTLMLFEAYRIPSKMRHLR
;
A
#
# COMPACT_ATOMS: atom_id res chain seq x y z
N MET A 1 5.58 -16.02 -10.69
CA MET A 1 4.52 -15.04 -10.36
C MET A 1 4.52 -14.84 -8.85
N GLU A 2 4.87 -13.64 -8.39
CA GLU A 2 4.83 -13.32 -6.96
C GLU A 2 3.37 -13.23 -6.51
N THR A 3 3.08 -13.73 -5.32
CA THR A 3 1.73 -13.71 -4.75
C THR A 3 1.65 -12.57 -3.75
N VAL A 4 0.63 -11.71 -3.86
CA VAL A 4 0.33 -10.77 -2.77
C VAL A 4 0.17 -11.57 -1.48
N ARG A 5 0.78 -11.11 -0.40
CA ARG A 5 0.78 -11.78 0.92
C ARG A 5 0.13 -10.93 2.00
N GLY A 6 -0.08 -9.64 1.72
CA GLY A 6 -0.66 -8.73 2.67
C GLY A 6 -1.22 -7.51 1.99
N VAL A 7 -2.36 -7.04 2.48
CA VAL A 7 -3.05 -5.83 2.02
C VAL A 7 -3.45 -5.02 3.24
N ALA A 8 -3.32 -3.70 3.16
CA ALA A 8 -3.91 -2.80 4.14
C ALA A 8 -4.50 -1.57 3.45
N ILE A 9 -5.59 -1.07 3.99
CA ILE A 9 -6.16 0.22 3.63
C ILE A 9 -6.19 1.07 4.89
N LEU A 10 -5.58 2.25 4.82
CA LEU A 10 -5.61 3.22 5.90
C LEU A 10 -6.24 4.53 5.43
N GLN A 11 -7.03 5.13 6.29
CA GLN A 11 -7.46 6.52 6.19
C GLN A 11 -6.35 7.41 6.79
N VAL A 12 -5.92 8.40 6.01
CA VAL A 12 -4.72 9.21 6.28
C VAL A 12 -5.10 10.63 6.68
N ASP A 13 -5.93 11.29 5.86
CA ASP A 13 -6.43 12.66 6.00
C ASP A 13 -5.33 13.68 6.35
N LYS A 14 -4.23 13.66 5.59
CA LYS A 14 -3.07 14.56 5.77
C LYS A 14 -2.62 15.10 4.42
N ASP A 15 -1.94 16.23 4.45
CA ASP A 15 -1.25 16.79 3.29
C ASP A 15 -0.26 15.77 2.70
N LEU A 16 -0.02 15.84 1.39
CA LEU A 16 0.90 14.94 0.68
C LEU A 16 2.31 14.98 1.28
N GLY A 17 2.87 16.16 1.55
CA GLY A 17 4.21 16.30 2.13
C GLY A 17 4.29 15.72 3.55
N VAL A 18 3.26 15.93 4.37
CA VAL A 18 3.16 15.30 5.70
C VAL A 18 3.06 13.78 5.60
N THR A 19 2.33 13.27 4.62
CA THR A 19 2.20 11.84 4.35
C THR A 19 3.57 11.23 4.00
N GLU A 20 4.32 11.86 3.11
CA GLU A 20 5.67 11.42 2.72
C GLU A 20 6.65 11.45 3.89
N LEU A 21 6.59 12.49 4.73
CA LEU A 21 7.40 12.59 5.94
C LEU A 21 7.13 11.43 6.90
N ILE A 22 5.85 11.12 7.16
CA ILE A 22 5.47 10.00 8.05
C ILE A 22 5.90 8.66 7.46
N LEU A 23 5.74 8.45 6.14
CA LEU A 23 6.21 7.23 5.47
C LEU A 23 7.71 7.02 5.71
N SER A 24 8.52 8.05 5.46
CA SER A 24 9.96 7.95 5.70
C SER A 24 10.29 7.73 7.19
N HIS A 25 9.60 8.42 8.10
CA HIS A 25 9.78 8.27 9.54
C HIS A 25 9.51 6.83 10.03
N VAL A 26 8.51 6.14 9.47
CA VAL A 26 8.22 4.74 9.82
C VAL A 26 9.14 3.71 9.14
N GLY A 27 10.08 4.20 8.31
CA GLY A 27 11.06 3.41 7.59
C GLY A 27 10.59 2.96 6.20
N LEU A 28 9.67 3.68 5.56
CA LEU A 28 9.21 3.45 4.19
C LEU A 28 9.77 4.54 3.27
N ASN A 29 10.81 4.19 2.51
CA ASN A 29 11.46 5.15 1.61
C ASN A 29 11.08 4.87 0.15
N PRO A 30 10.83 5.90 -0.66
CA PRO A 30 10.48 5.72 -2.06
C PRO A 30 11.63 5.09 -2.85
N VAL A 31 11.29 4.15 -3.72
CA VAL A 31 12.20 3.52 -4.69
C VAL A 31 11.54 3.44 -6.06
N THR A 32 12.35 3.26 -7.10
CA THR A 32 11.84 3.08 -8.46
C THR A 32 11.76 1.60 -8.81
N LEU A 33 10.62 1.17 -9.33
CA LEU A 33 10.41 -0.17 -9.90
C LEU A 33 9.94 -0.06 -11.34
N THR A 34 9.98 -1.19 -12.05
CA THR A 34 9.33 -1.33 -13.36
C THR A 34 7.81 -1.23 -13.23
N SER A 35 7.14 -0.82 -14.31
CA SER A 35 5.69 -0.60 -14.38
C SER A 35 4.87 -1.81 -13.96
N ASP A 36 5.33 -3.01 -14.29
CA ASP A 36 4.58 -4.25 -14.14
C ASP A 36 4.24 -4.58 -12.68
N TYR A 37 5.01 -4.07 -11.72
CA TYR A 37 4.69 -4.24 -10.31
C TYR A 37 3.41 -3.51 -9.90
N TYR A 38 3.06 -2.42 -10.57
CA TYR A 38 1.87 -1.63 -10.22
C TYR A 38 0.56 -2.32 -10.62
N GLU A 39 0.59 -3.34 -11.50
CA GLU A 39 -0.60 -4.16 -11.80
C GLU A 39 -1.19 -4.83 -10.55
N TYR A 40 -0.35 -5.15 -9.55
CA TYR A 40 -0.83 -5.68 -8.27
C TYR A 40 -1.71 -4.68 -7.51
N LEU A 41 -1.50 -3.38 -7.69
CA LEU A 41 -2.37 -2.35 -7.07
C LEU A 41 -3.74 -2.35 -7.73
N ASP A 42 -3.82 -2.49 -9.05
CA ASP A 42 -5.09 -2.54 -9.79
C ASP A 42 -5.92 -3.76 -9.41
N ILE A 43 -5.28 -4.94 -9.31
CA ILE A 43 -5.95 -6.18 -8.93
C ILE A 43 -6.54 -6.04 -7.51
N VAL A 44 -5.73 -5.56 -6.57
CA VAL A 44 -6.14 -5.43 -5.17
C VAL A 44 -7.19 -4.34 -5.00
N GLU A 45 -7.06 -3.19 -5.68
CA GLU A 45 -8.07 -2.14 -5.65
C GLU A 45 -9.42 -2.66 -6.12
N ASN A 46 -9.47 -3.42 -7.22
CA ASN A 46 -10.71 -3.98 -7.74
C ASN A 46 -11.41 -4.89 -6.71
N GLU A 47 -10.65 -5.75 -6.03
CA GLU A 47 -11.21 -6.65 -5.00
C GLU A 47 -11.72 -5.89 -3.76
N PHE A 48 -11.06 -4.80 -3.37
CA PHE A 48 -11.41 -4.02 -2.18
C PHE A 48 -12.08 -2.69 -2.49
N SER A 49 -12.64 -2.54 -3.69
CA SER A 49 -13.22 -1.29 -4.18
C SER A 49 -14.23 -0.67 -3.21
N ALA A 50 -15.03 -1.48 -2.51
CA ALA A 50 -15.99 -1.01 -1.50
C ALA A 50 -15.37 -0.16 -0.37
N TYR A 51 -14.12 -0.40 0.00
CA TYR A 51 -13.40 0.38 1.02
C TYR A 51 -12.73 1.64 0.46
N LEU A 52 -12.52 1.65 -0.85
CA LEU A 52 -11.76 2.66 -1.58
C LEU A 52 -12.65 3.68 -2.29
N ARG A 53 -13.95 3.39 -2.46
CA ARG A 53 -14.93 4.31 -3.02
C ARG A 53 -14.89 5.66 -2.31
N ASP A 54 -14.61 6.67 -3.10
CA ASP A 54 -14.76 8.10 -2.85
C ASP A 54 -14.76 8.73 -4.24
N ASP A 55 -15.72 9.62 -4.50
CA ASP A 55 -15.78 10.33 -5.77
C ASP A 55 -14.62 11.33 -5.86
N ASP A 56 -14.02 11.45 -7.06
CA ASP A 56 -12.98 12.41 -7.43
C ASP A 56 -11.64 12.32 -6.66
N LEU A 57 -11.05 11.11 -6.56
CA LEU A 57 -9.69 10.93 -6.05
C LEU A 57 -8.67 10.67 -7.17
N THR A 58 -7.61 11.47 -7.22
CA THR A 58 -6.42 11.22 -8.03
C THR A 58 -5.59 10.10 -7.41
N LYS A 59 -5.09 9.18 -8.22
CA LYS A 59 -4.27 8.06 -7.78
C LYS A 59 -2.78 8.35 -8.02
N ILE A 60 -1.96 8.11 -7.01
CA ILE A 60 -0.50 8.20 -7.12
C ILE A 60 0.10 6.89 -6.65
N ASP A 61 0.76 6.18 -7.56
CA ASP A 61 1.41 4.91 -7.26
C ASP A 61 2.86 5.10 -6.87
N LYS A 62 3.29 4.37 -5.83
CA LYS A 62 4.65 4.41 -5.30
C LYS A 62 5.12 3.02 -4.94
N ALA A 63 6.39 2.76 -5.19
CA ALA A 63 7.10 1.65 -4.56
C ALA A 63 7.89 2.17 -3.35
N LEU A 64 7.81 1.44 -2.26
CA LEU A 64 8.40 1.80 -0.98
C LEU A 64 9.31 0.66 -0.51
N GLU A 65 10.57 0.96 -0.22
CA GLU A 65 11.44 0.05 0.48
C GLU A 65 11.23 0.18 1.99
N ALA A 66 10.82 -0.92 2.62
CA ALA A 66 10.69 -1.02 4.05
C ALA A 66 12.02 -1.37 4.72
N THR A 67 12.58 -0.40 5.43
CA THR A 67 13.73 -0.58 6.31
C THR A 67 13.24 -0.91 7.71
N VAL A 68 13.45 -2.17 8.10
CA VAL A 68 13.02 -2.68 9.39
C VAL A 68 14.26 -3.23 10.11
N PRO A 69 14.51 -2.85 11.39
CA PRO A 69 15.65 -3.38 12.14
C PRO A 69 15.67 -4.92 12.10
N SER A 70 16.84 -5.48 11.78
CA SER A 70 17.09 -6.93 11.70
C SER A 70 16.28 -7.67 10.61
N SER A 71 15.88 -6.99 9.54
CA SER A 71 15.22 -7.60 8.38
C SER A 71 15.86 -7.14 7.09
N LYS A 72 15.93 -8.05 6.10
CA LYS A 72 16.28 -7.65 4.73
C LYS A 72 15.31 -6.57 4.24
N PRO A 73 15.78 -5.56 3.49
CA PRO A 73 14.92 -4.62 2.80
C PRO A 73 13.84 -5.34 2.00
N SER A 74 12.66 -4.78 1.94
CA SER A 74 11.52 -5.41 1.27
C SER A 74 10.61 -4.37 0.68
N ILE A 75 10.13 -4.65 -0.52
CA ILE A 75 9.26 -3.76 -1.26
C ILE A 75 7.82 -3.86 -0.75
N LEU A 76 7.20 -2.70 -0.61
CA LEU A 76 5.77 -2.47 -0.48
C LEU A 76 5.31 -1.61 -1.65
N LEU A 77 4.20 -1.97 -2.25
CA LEU A 77 3.53 -1.11 -3.22
C LEU A 77 2.49 -0.28 -2.49
N ALA A 78 2.35 0.97 -2.89
CA ALA A 78 1.40 1.91 -2.31
C ALA A 78 0.63 2.63 -3.42
N ARG A 79 -0.68 2.77 -3.25
CA ARG A 79 -1.53 3.68 -4.03
C ARG A 79 -2.11 4.72 -3.08
N LEU A 80 -1.74 5.97 -3.29
CA LEU A 80 -2.26 7.11 -2.55
C LEU A 80 -3.48 7.64 -3.28
N TYR A 81 -4.56 7.91 -2.54
CA TYR A 81 -5.77 8.50 -3.08
C TYR A 81 -5.88 9.95 -2.58
N VAL A 82 -5.76 10.89 -3.52
CA VAL A 82 -5.49 12.30 -3.26
C VAL A 82 -6.60 13.18 -3.79
N ARG A 83 -7.01 14.18 -3.01
CA ARG A 83 -7.91 15.27 -3.43
C ARG A 83 -7.45 16.56 -2.76
N ASP A 84 -7.35 17.64 -3.53
CA ASP A 84 -6.91 18.96 -3.04
C ASP A 84 -5.60 18.89 -2.22
N TYR A 85 -4.60 18.17 -2.73
CA TYR A 85 -3.31 17.90 -2.07
C TYR A 85 -3.37 17.08 -0.77
N MET A 86 -4.57 16.67 -0.34
CA MET A 86 -4.77 15.82 0.83
C MET A 86 -4.83 14.35 0.43
N VAL A 87 -3.95 13.54 1.03
CA VAL A 87 -4.04 12.08 0.96
C VAL A 87 -5.16 11.63 1.89
N ARG A 88 -6.28 11.19 1.31
CA ARG A 88 -7.47 10.72 2.04
C ARG A 88 -7.27 9.29 2.50
N LYS A 89 -6.80 8.44 1.61
CA LYS A 89 -6.58 7.01 1.85
C LYS A 89 -5.27 6.56 1.22
N ILE A 90 -4.76 5.45 1.72
CA ILE A 90 -3.65 4.73 1.11
C ILE A 90 -3.97 3.24 1.09
N LEU A 91 -3.75 2.61 -0.06
CA LEU A 91 -3.73 1.17 -0.24
C LEU A 91 -2.26 0.72 -0.19
N LEU A 92 -1.96 -0.25 0.66
CA LEU A 92 -0.65 -0.87 0.79
C LEU A 92 -0.73 -2.35 0.40
N VAL A 93 0.20 -2.80 -0.43
CA VAL A 93 0.29 -4.17 -0.92
C VAL A 93 1.69 -4.71 -0.67
N SER A 94 1.77 -5.84 0.02
CA SER A 94 3.03 -6.55 0.32
C SER A 94 3.09 -7.89 -0.37
N LEU A 95 4.22 -8.19 -1.00
CA LEU A 95 4.54 -9.53 -1.51
C LEU A 95 5.25 -10.40 -0.44
N ARG A 96 5.59 -9.81 0.73
CA ARG A 96 6.21 -10.48 1.88
C ARG A 96 5.23 -10.65 3.04
N ARG A 97 5.20 -11.85 3.64
CA ARG A 97 4.40 -12.15 4.85
C ARG A 97 4.89 -11.35 6.06
N GLY A 98 3.98 -10.94 6.95
CA GLY A 98 4.28 -10.24 8.20
C GLY A 98 4.70 -8.77 8.05
N LEU A 99 5.09 -8.33 6.85
CA LEU A 99 5.55 -6.95 6.62
C LEU A 99 4.39 -5.96 6.75
N ILE A 100 3.23 -6.28 6.16
CA ILE A 100 2.08 -5.38 6.14
C ILE A 100 1.60 -5.07 7.56
N SER A 101 1.41 -6.07 8.43
CA SER A 101 0.95 -5.82 9.81
C SER A 101 1.95 -5.00 10.62
N LYS A 102 3.25 -5.18 10.36
CA LYS A 102 4.28 -4.41 11.03
C LYS A 102 4.22 -2.93 10.62
N MET A 103 4.09 -2.65 9.32
CA MET A 103 4.03 -1.27 8.83
C MET A 103 2.70 -0.61 9.18
N THR A 104 1.57 -1.30 9.03
CA THR A 104 0.25 -0.81 9.42
C THR A 104 0.20 -0.38 10.88
N ARG A 105 0.80 -1.16 11.81
CA ARG A 105 0.88 -0.76 13.23
C ARG A 105 1.69 0.53 13.43
N ARG A 106 2.84 0.68 12.77
CA ARG A 106 3.66 1.90 12.86
C ARG A 106 2.92 3.12 12.32
N LEU A 107 2.24 2.96 11.18
CA LEU A 107 1.44 4.03 10.57
C LEU A 107 0.25 4.41 11.47
N ALA A 108 -0.41 3.42 12.07
CA ALA A 108 -1.49 3.67 13.03
C ALA A 108 -1.02 4.44 14.26
N SER A 109 0.16 4.13 14.79
CA SER A 109 0.79 4.91 15.87
C SER A 109 1.13 6.36 15.47
N ASN A 110 1.16 6.68 14.18
CA ASN A 110 1.33 8.03 13.65
C ASN A 110 -0.02 8.68 13.26
N GLY A 111 -1.12 8.21 13.86
CA GLY A 111 -2.44 8.83 13.70
C GLY A 111 -3.12 8.54 12.36
N TRP A 112 -2.80 7.40 11.72
CA TRP A 112 -3.54 6.90 10.57
C TRP A 112 -4.57 5.88 11.06
N LYS A 113 -5.77 5.88 10.49
CA LYS A 113 -6.83 4.95 10.89
C LYS A 113 -6.85 3.74 9.98
N THR A 114 -6.58 2.56 10.52
CA THR A 114 -6.70 1.30 9.76
C THR A 114 -8.16 1.03 9.43
N LEU A 115 -8.51 1.00 8.15
CA LEU A 115 -9.83 0.61 7.67
C LEU A 115 -9.90 -0.91 7.43
N MET A 116 -8.81 -1.48 6.94
CA MET A 116 -8.71 -2.89 6.64
C MET A 116 -7.24 -3.37 6.72
N LEU A 117 -7.06 -4.60 7.18
CA LEU A 117 -5.78 -5.31 7.21
C LEU A 117 -6.03 -6.79 6.95
N PHE A 118 -5.44 -7.33 5.88
CA PHE A 118 -5.43 -8.75 5.57
C PHE A 118 -3.99 -9.26 5.47
N GLU A 119 -3.65 -10.24 6.30
CA GLU A 119 -2.45 -11.07 6.15
C GLU A 119 -2.81 -12.41 5.50
N ALA A 120 -1.91 -12.97 4.69
CA ALA A 120 -2.11 -14.22 3.95
C ALA A 120 -3.21 -14.18 2.89
N TYR A 121 -3.52 -12.97 2.39
CA TYR A 121 -4.26 -12.82 1.16
C TYR A 121 -3.57 -13.61 0.03
N ARG A 122 -4.35 -14.32 -0.78
CA ARG A 122 -3.88 -14.99 -1.99
C ARG A 122 -4.82 -14.55 -3.09
N ILE A 123 -4.32 -13.78 -4.05
CA ILE A 123 -5.09 -13.48 -5.26
C ILE A 123 -5.39 -14.82 -5.94
N PRO A 124 -6.68 -15.19 -6.15
CA PRO A 124 -7.03 -16.39 -6.88
C PRO A 124 -6.43 -16.32 -8.28
N SER A 125 -5.74 -17.39 -8.69
CA SER A 125 -4.98 -17.50 -9.94
C SER A 125 -5.84 -17.57 -11.21
N LYS A 126 -6.81 -16.66 -11.38
CA LYS A 126 -7.61 -16.55 -12.62
C LYS A 126 -6.84 -15.94 -13.80
N MET A 127 -5.62 -15.46 -13.60
CA MET A 127 -4.73 -14.99 -14.68
C MET A 127 -3.92 -16.12 -15.35
N ARG A 128 -4.54 -17.26 -15.67
CA ARG A 128 -3.92 -18.30 -16.54
C ARG A 128 -4.10 -18.02 -18.03
N HIS A 129 -4.74 -16.91 -18.42
CA HIS A 129 -5.20 -16.69 -19.79
C HIS A 129 -4.60 -15.52 -20.55
N LEU A 130 -3.61 -14.81 -19.99
CA LEU A 130 -2.82 -13.87 -20.77
C LEU A 130 -1.42 -14.47 -20.90
N ARG A 131 -1.25 -15.20 -21.99
CA ARG A 131 0.02 -15.73 -22.49
C ARG A 131 0.71 -14.66 -23.32
#